data_AF-R1B3G3-F1
#
_entry.id   AF-R1B3G3-F1
#
_cell.length_a   1.000
_cell.length_b   1.000
_cell.length_c   1.000
_cell.angle_alpha   90.00
_cell.angle_beta   90.00
_cell.angle_gamma   90.00
#
_symmetry.space_group_name_H-M   'P 1'
#
loop_
_entity.id
_entity.type
_entity.pdbx_description
1 polymer ?
#
loop_
_entity_poly.entity_id
_entity_poly.type
_entity_poly.pdbx_seq_one_letter_code
_entity_poly.pdbx_strand_id
1 'polypeptide(L)'
;MKIGMYNFQWAGGEFEVEFREKNIFWCKRFANEASWTEVQPGVVGVNWGKYGNYQLTAQPDGSFAGGVLTTDASGAPVVNTNDWRKATFVRAFTPAEELLSGSAWMLHYENGVPFRVEFHADGHFHSPAYPGHHLWKLNGNQVAIEWGKYGSYDLTLEVAADRRQSTASGSLRGHPASWRRLTYEEALPAYVFKENSCGHSH
;
A
#
# COMPACT_ATOMS: atom_id res chain seq x y z
N MET A 1 -8.63 -8.94 12.99
CA MET A 1 -9.14 -7.73 12.28
C MET A 1 -9.55 -8.09 10.84
N LYS A 2 -10.42 -7.33 10.16
CA LYS A 2 -10.71 -7.55 8.73
C LYS A 2 -9.70 -6.80 7.86
N ILE A 3 -9.20 -7.43 6.80
CA ILE A 3 -8.39 -6.75 5.79
C ILE A 3 -9.30 -5.86 4.93
N GLY A 4 -8.86 -4.63 4.64
CA GLY A 4 -9.63 -3.71 3.81
C GLY A 4 -9.42 -2.24 4.15
N MET A 5 -10.37 -1.43 3.68
CA MET A 5 -10.42 0.00 3.88
C MET A 5 -11.14 0.34 5.18
N TYR A 6 -10.55 1.26 5.94
CA TYR A 6 -11.09 1.80 7.17
C TYR A 6 -11.12 3.32 7.13
N ASN A 7 -12.16 3.91 7.70
CA ASN A 7 -12.18 5.34 8.02
C ASN A 7 -11.55 5.53 9.40
N PHE A 8 -10.39 6.17 9.43
CA PHE A 8 -9.62 6.44 10.64
C PHE A 8 -9.90 7.84 11.15
N GLN A 9 -10.22 7.95 12.43
CA GLN A 9 -10.68 9.18 13.07
C GLN A 9 -9.83 9.53 14.28
N TRP A 10 -9.63 10.83 14.46
CA TRP A 10 -8.95 11.42 15.61
C TRP A 10 -9.46 12.85 15.85
N ALA A 11 -8.93 13.55 16.85
CA ALA A 11 -9.36 14.91 17.20
C ALA A 11 -9.29 15.92 16.04
N GLY A 12 -8.38 15.71 15.06
CA GLY A 12 -8.22 16.58 13.89
C GLY A 12 -9.04 16.18 12.67
N GLY A 13 -9.95 15.22 12.78
CA GLY A 13 -10.85 14.80 11.70
C GLY A 13 -10.66 13.34 11.30
N GLU A 14 -11.01 13.03 10.05
CA GLU A 14 -11.05 11.66 9.53
C GLU A 14 -10.41 11.53 8.13
N PHE A 15 -9.95 10.32 7.83
CA PHE A 15 -9.36 9.96 6.53
C PHE A 15 -9.30 8.44 6.36
N GLU A 16 -9.17 8.01 5.11
CA GLU A 16 -9.05 6.60 4.76
C GLU A 16 -7.66 6.02 5.07
N VAL A 17 -7.66 4.81 5.64
CA VAL A 17 -6.48 3.97 5.88
C VAL A 17 -6.76 2.54 5.46
N GLU A 18 -5.69 1.81 5.25
CA GLU A 18 -5.74 0.48 4.68
C GLU A 18 -5.00 -0.51 5.57
N PHE A 19 -5.71 -1.55 6.00
CA PHE A 19 -5.13 -2.69 6.69
C PHE A 19 -5.00 -3.82 5.68
N ARG A 20 -3.77 -4.14 5.31
CA ARG A 20 -3.42 -5.09 4.24
C ARG A 20 -2.81 -6.37 4.81
N GLU A 21 -2.81 -7.44 4.01
CA GLU A 21 -2.10 -8.67 4.34
C GLU A 21 -0.60 -8.40 4.61
N LYS A 22 0.09 -9.36 5.22
CA LYS A 22 1.50 -9.26 5.61
C LYS A 22 1.82 -8.04 6.50
N ASN A 23 0.89 -7.67 7.37
CA ASN A 23 1.08 -6.63 8.40
C ASN A 23 1.33 -5.23 7.83
N ILE A 24 0.88 -4.95 6.60
CA ILE A 24 1.08 -3.62 5.97
C ILE A 24 -0.06 -2.68 6.37
N PHE A 25 0.29 -1.54 6.93
CA PHE A 25 -0.64 -0.44 7.19
C PHE A 25 -0.34 0.69 6.21
N TRP A 26 -1.35 1.21 5.53
CA TRP A 26 -1.14 2.32 4.60
C TRP A 26 -2.14 3.45 4.84
N CYS A 27 -1.64 4.67 4.69
CA CYS A 27 -2.43 5.89 4.68
C CYS A 27 -1.85 6.83 3.65
N LYS A 28 -2.63 7.12 2.60
CA LYS A 28 -2.22 8.00 1.50
C LYS A 28 -1.98 9.43 1.96
N ARG A 29 -2.81 9.93 2.89
CA ARG A 29 -2.75 11.32 3.37
C ARG A 29 -1.50 11.60 4.21
N PHE A 30 -1.06 10.62 4.98
CA PHE A 30 0.10 10.71 5.86
C PHE A 30 1.02 9.52 5.57
N ALA A 31 1.58 9.51 4.37
CA ALA A 31 2.45 8.44 3.90
C ALA A 31 3.71 8.34 4.78
N ASN A 32 3.99 7.12 5.25
CA ASN A 32 5.20 6.72 5.95
C ASN A 32 5.28 5.18 5.96
N GLU A 33 6.47 4.64 6.23
CA GLU A 33 6.60 3.23 6.58
C GLU A 33 5.74 2.94 7.82
N ALA A 34 4.82 1.98 7.66
CA ALA A 34 3.87 1.65 8.69
C ALA A 34 3.41 0.19 8.59
N SER A 35 3.12 -0.38 9.74
CA SER A 35 2.68 -1.76 9.88
C SER A 35 1.57 -1.87 10.90
N TRP A 36 0.84 -2.98 10.84
CA TRP A 36 -0.12 -3.35 11.87
C TRP A 36 0.13 -4.79 12.32
N THR A 37 -0.27 -5.10 13.55
CA THR A 37 -0.23 -6.46 14.09
C THR A 37 -1.44 -6.70 14.95
N GLU A 38 -1.93 -7.93 14.98
CA GLU A 38 -2.86 -8.37 16.03
C GLU A 38 -2.01 -8.69 17.27
N VAL A 39 -2.12 -7.86 18.31
CA VAL A 39 -1.35 -8.01 19.56
C VAL A 39 -1.92 -9.16 20.39
N GLN A 40 -3.24 -9.27 20.39
CA GLN A 40 -4.04 -10.34 20.98
C GLN A 40 -5.42 -10.31 20.30
N PRO A 41 -6.27 -11.34 20.45
CA PRO A 41 -7.58 -11.38 19.79
C PRO A 41 -8.38 -10.09 20.01
N GLY A 42 -8.69 -9.40 18.91
CA GLY A 42 -9.46 -8.15 18.94
C GLY A 42 -8.67 -6.91 19.36
N VAL A 43 -7.34 -6.97 19.47
CA VAL A 43 -6.49 -5.79 19.74
C VAL A 43 -5.44 -5.66 18.64
N VAL A 44 -5.39 -4.49 18.03
CA VAL A 44 -4.54 -4.17 16.89
C VAL A 44 -3.54 -3.11 17.30
N GLY A 45 -2.27 -3.43 17.13
CA GLY A 45 -1.18 -2.46 17.20
C GLY A 45 -0.94 -1.88 15.81
N VAL A 46 -0.76 -0.56 15.72
CA VAL A 46 -0.30 0.12 14.50
C VAL A 46 1.01 0.82 14.82
N ASN A 47 2.06 0.51 14.08
CA ASN A 47 3.29 1.30 14.08
C ASN A 47 3.29 2.17 12.83
N TRP A 48 3.30 3.49 13.03
CA TRP A 48 3.21 4.45 11.93
C TRP A 48 4.42 5.40 11.86
N GLY A 49 5.58 4.90 12.32
CA GLY A 49 6.84 5.61 12.35
C GLY A 49 6.71 7.00 12.98
N LYS A 50 7.01 8.07 12.23
CA LYS A 50 6.97 9.45 12.75
C LYS A 50 5.59 9.92 13.22
N TYR A 51 4.52 9.26 12.78
CA TYR A 51 3.16 9.58 13.21
C TYR A 51 2.78 8.84 14.50
N GLY A 52 3.66 8.00 15.05
CA GLY A 52 3.48 7.35 16.34
C GLY A 52 2.98 5.92 16.26
N ASN A 53 2.85 5.32 17.44
CA ASN A 53 2.35 3.97 17.64
C ASN A 53 0.97 4.02 18.29
N TYR A 54 0.09 3.11 17.93
CA TYR A 54 -1.29 3.08 18.39
C TYR A 54 -1.68 1.68 18.81
N GLN A 55 -2.61 1.60 19.75
CA GLN A 55 -3.30 0.36 20.08
C GLN A 55 -4.79 0.60 20.01
N LEU A 56 -5.49 -0.21 19.21
CA LEU A 56 -6.92 -0.14 18.99
C LEU A 56 -7.57 -1.46 19.38
N THR A 57 -8.67 -1.39 20.11
CA THR A 57 -9.43 -2.56 20.56
C THR A 57 -10.76 -2.62 19.81
N ALA A 58 -11.12 -3.82 19.35
CA ALA A 58 -12.39 -4.11 18.72
C ALA A 58 -13.55 -3.77 19.66
N GLN A 59 -14.56 -3.13 19.11
CA GLN A 59 -15.77 -2.71 19.80
C GLN A 59 -16.94 -3.63 19.41
N PRO A 60 -18.03 -3.69 20.21
CA PRO A 60 -19.19 -4.52 19.89
C PRO A 60 -19.87 -4.18 18.55
N ASP A 61 -19.72 -2.94 18.07
CA ASP A 61 -20.25 -2.47 16.78
C ASP A 61 -19.36 -2.84 15.58
N GLY A 62 -18.25 -3.56 15.80
CA GLY A 62 -17.30 -3.95 14.78
C GLY A 62 -16.29 -2.86 14.39
N SER A 63 -16.36 -1.68 14.99
CA SER A 63 -15.31 -0.66 14.90
C SER A 63 -14.13 -1.00 15.81
N PHE A 64 -13.07 -0.23 15.70
CA PHE A 64 -11.93 -0.26 16.62
C PHE A 64 -11.80 1.10 17.31
N ALA A 65 -11.48 1.10 18.59
CA ALA A 65 -11.21 2.31 19.36
C ALA A 65 -10.04 2.11 20.31
N GLY A 66 -9.25 3.16 20.51
CA GLY A 66 -8.11 3.12 21.41
C GLY A 66 -7.37 4.44 21.43
N GLY A 67 -6.05 4.41 21.50
CA GLY A 67 -5.25 5.63 21.61
C GLY A 67 -3.78 5.44 21.27
N VAL A 68 -3.00 6.49 21.52
CA VAL A 68 -1.55 6.50 21.30
C VAL A 68 -0.86 5.61 22.33
N LEU A 69 0.05 4.77 21.85
CA LEU A 69 0.94 3.99 22.71
C LEU A 69 2.10 4.88 23.16
N THR A 70 2.24 5.03 24.47
CA THR A 70 3.27 5.82 25.15
C THR A 70 4.00 4.95 26.18
N THR A 71 4.90 5.52 26.98
CA THR A 71 5.54 4.84 28.11
C THR A 71 5.22 5.56 29.41
N ASP A 72 4.96 4.81 30.47
CA ASP A 72 4.84 5.36 31.83
C ASP A 72 6.22 5.67 32.46
N ALA A 73 6.22 6.13 33.71
CA ALA A 73 7.44 6.48 34.45
C ALA A 73 8.41 5.30 34.68
N SER A 74 7.92 4.06 34.55
CA SER A 74 8.73 2.84 34.63
C SER A 74 9.30 2.38 33.28
N GLY A 75 8.90 3.06 32.19
CA GLY A 75 9.23 2.66 30.83
C GLY A 75 8.30 1.60 30.26
N ALA A 76 7.24 1.22 30.98
CA ALA A 76 6.28 0.23 30.50
C ALA A 76 5.31 0.86 29.48
N PRO A 77 4.93 0.14 28.40
CA PRO A 77 4.01 0.65 27.41
C PRO A 77 2.61 0.86 28.00
N VAL A 78 2.04 2.05 27.79
CA VAL A 78 0.70 2.42 28.24
C VAL A 78 -0.07 3.11 27.12
N VAL A 79 -1.35 2.75 26.97
CA VAL A 79 -2.24 3.37 25.99
C VAL A 79 -2.82 4.65 26.57
N ASN A 80 -2.45 5.80 26.01
CA ASN A 80 -3.05 7.08 26.36
C ASN A 80 -4.41 7.22 25.65
N THR A 81 -5.48 6.92 26.37
CA THR A 81 -6.86 7.00 25.85
C THR A 81 -7.38 8.43 25.72
N ASN A 82 -6.71 9.43 26.31
CA ASN A 82 -7.06 10.84 26.09
C ASN A 82 -6.67 11.30 24.68
N ASP A 83 -5.62 10.71 24.10
CA ASP A 83 -5.24 10.89 22.69
C ASP A 83 -5.84 9.77 21.85
N TRP A 84 -7.16 9.83 21.70
CA TRP A 84 -7.99 8.74 21.18
C TRP A 84 -7.86 8.56 19.67
N ARG A 85 -8.03 7.32 19.21
CA ARG A 85 -8.16 6.94 17.79
C ARG A 85 -9.34 5.99 17.60
N LYS A 86 -10.03 6.12 16.47
CA LYS A 86 -11.08 5.17 16.05
C LYS A 86 -10.84 4.73 14.61
N ALA A 87 -11.23 3.50 14.29
CA ALA A 87 -11.21 3.00 12.92
C ALA A 87 -12.48 2.19 12.63
N THR A 88 -13.24 2.62 11.63
CA THR A 88 -14.48 1.94 11.22
C THR A 88 -14.28 1.28 9.86
N PHE A 89 -14.64 0.01 9.75
CA PHE A 89 -14.52 -0.73 8.49
C PHE A 89 -15.47 -0.14 7.44
N VAL A 90 -14.92 0.22 6.28
CA VAL A 90 -15.68 0.78 5.15
C VAL A 90 -16.05 -0.34 4.19
N ARG A 91 -15.04 -1.06 3.69
CA ARG A 91 -15.21 -2.14 2.71
C ARG A 91 -13.98 -3.04 2.62
N ALA A 92 -14.17 -4.23 2.09
CA ALA A 92 -13.06 -5.08 1.67
C ALA A 92 -12.38 -4.49 0.42
N PHE A 93 -11.13 -4.90 0.17
CA PHE A 93 -10.50 -4.66 -1.11
C PHE A 93 -11.22 -5.42 -2.22
N THR A 94 -11.24 -4.84 -3.42
CA THR A 94 -11.50 -5.62 -4.62
C THR A 94 -10.32 -6.58 -4.86
N PRO A 95 -10.53 -7.70 -5.58
CA PRO A 95 -9.43 -8.60 -5.92
C PRO A 95 -8.28 -7.91 -6.68
N ALA A 96 -8.60 -6.89 -7.48
CA ALA A 96 -7.62 -6.08 -8.19
C ALA A 96 -6.77 -5.21 -7.26
N GLU A 97 -7.39 -4.53 -6.29
CA GLU A 97 -6.69 -3.71 -5.29
C GLU A 97 -5.78 -4.55 -4.39
N GLU A 98 -6.24 -5.75 -4.05
CA GLU A 98 -5.50 -6.70 -3.21
C GLU A 98 -4.29 -7.28 -3.95
N LEU A 99 -4.46 -7.60 -5.24
CA LEU A 99 -3.40 -8.21 -6.05
C LEU A 99 -2.31 -7.20 -6.45
N LEU A 100 -2.70 -6.04 -6.97
CA LEU A 100 -1.77 -5.13 -7.64
C LEU A 100 -0.98 -4.28 -6.65
N SER A 101 -1.62 -3.79 -5.61
CA SER A 101 -1.01 -2.82 -4.70
C SER A 101 -0.04 -3.50 -3.72
N GLY A 102 1.24 -3.13 -3.79
CA GLY A 102 2.32 -3.77 -3.01
C GLY A 102 2.82 -5.05 -3.67
N SER A 103 2.97 -5.06 -4.99
CA SER A 103 3.37 -6.26 -5.74
C SER A 103 4.42 -5.98 -6.81
N ALA A 104 5.13 -7.04 -7.21
CA ALA A 104 6.11 -7.03 -8.28
C ALA A 104 5.66 -7.89 -9.45
N TRP A 105 6.03 -7.44 -10.64
CA TRP A 105 5.62 -8.02 -11.91
C TRP A 105 6.79 -8.01 -12.90
N MET A 106 6.82 -9.01 -13.76
CA MET A 106 7.71 -9.03 -14.92
C MET A 106 7.02 -8.34 -16.09
N LEU A 107 7.60 -7.26 -16.59
CA LEU A 107 7.07 -6.49 -17.72
C LEU A 107 7.74 -6.94 -19.03
N HIS A 108 6.90 -7.32 -19.99
CA HIS A 108 7.23 -7.70 -21.35
C HIS A 108 6.77 -6.60 -22.32
N TYR A 109 7.52 -6.39 -23.40
CA TYR A 109 7.25 -5.38 -24.42
C TYR A 109 7.83 -5.79 -25.77
N GLU A 110 7.49 -5.07 -26.84
CA GLU A 110 7.95 -5.36 -28.20
C GLU A 110 9.47 -5.50 -28.27
N ASN A 111 9.96 -6.64 -28.77
CA ASN A 111 11.37 -6.88 -29.11
C ASN A 111 12.35 -6.63 -27.95
N GLY A 112 11.85 -6.63 -26.72
CA GLY A 112 12.60 -6.28 -25.52
C GLY A 112 12.93 -7.48 -24.63
N VAL A 113 13.94 -7.31 -23.77
CA VAL A 113 14.20 -8.23 -22.67
C VAL A 113 13.27 -7.86 -21.51
N PRO A 114 12.46 -8.81 -20.97
CA PRO A 114 11.58 -8.53 -19.85
C PRO A 114 12.34 -8.04 -18.62
N PHE A 115 11.73 -7.17 -17.84
CA PHE A 115 12.33 -6.65 -16.60
C PHE A 115 11.28 -6.44 -15.51
N ARG A 116 11.73 -6.48 -14.26
CA ARG A 116 10.88 -6.30 -13.09
C ARG A 116 10.39 -4.86 -12.96
N VAL A 117 9.12 -4.73 -12.59
CA VAL A 117 8.46 -3.49 -12.16
C VAL A 117 7.67 -3.73 -10.89
N GLU A 118 7.41 -2.68 -10.14
CA GLU A 118 6.79 -2.75 -8.83
C GLU A 118 5.70 -1.70 -8.70
N PHE A 119 4.53 -2.13 -8.23
CA PHE A 119 3.40 -1.27 -7.91
C PHE A 119 3.38 -1.09 -6.40
N HIS A 120 3.97 -0.02 -5.91
CA HIS A 120 4.06 0.25 -4.48
C HIS A 120 2.70 0.72 -3.98
N ALA A 121 2.35 0.33 -2.75
CA ALA A 121 1.03 0.62 -2.22
C ALA A 121 0.75 2.12 -2.14
N ASP A 122 1.76 2.96 -1.96
CA ASP A 122 1.64 4.42 -1.93
C ASP A 122 1.34 5.10 -3.28
N GLY A 123 1.18 4.30 -4.34
CA GLY A 123 0.92 4.79 -5.69
C GLY A 123 2.19 5.06 -6.50
N HIS A 124 3.39 4.80 -5.95
CA HIS A 124 4.62 4.85 -6.73
C HIS A 124 4.75 3.62 -7.63
N PHE A 125 5.12 3.89 -8.87
CA PHE A 125 5.54 2.87 -9.82
C PHE A 125 7.07 2.85 -9.83
N HIS A 126 7.67 1.72 -9.49
CA HIS A 126 9.12 1.59 -9.44
C HIS A 126 9.59 0.61 -10.51
N SER A 127 10.57 1.04 -11.30
CA SER A 127 11.26 0.20 -12.27
C SER A 127 12.77 0.32 -12.05
N PRO A 128 13.43 -0.71 -11.50
CA PRO A 128 14.88 -0.69 -11.31
C PRO A 128 15.67 -0.46 -12.60
N ALA A 129 15.18 -0.98 -13.74
CA ALA A 129 15.82 -0.82 -15.04
C ALA A 129 15.69 0.62 -15.59
N TYR A 130 14.64 1.34 -15.18
CA TYR A 130 14.33 2.69 -15.64
C TYR A 130 13.96 3.56 -14.43
N PRO A 131 14.95 3.95 -13.61
CA PRO A 131 14.70 4.59 -12.34
C PRO A 131 14.15 6.01 -12.51
N GLY A 132 13.29 6.40 -11.58
CA GLY A 132 12.69 7.73 -11.52
C GLY A 132 11.48 7.76 -10.59
N HIS A 133 10.89 8.95 -10.43
CA HIS A 133 9.64 9.14 -9.70
C HIS A 133 8.46 8.97 -10.65
N HIS A 134 7.80 7.82 -10.56
CA HIS A 134 6.68 7.44 -11.42
C HIS A 134 5.48 7.03 -10.59
N LEU A 135 4.30 7.11 -11.17
CA LEU A 135 3.05 6.89 -10.45
C LEU A 135 2.19 5.85 -11.16
N TRP A 136 1.30 5.21 -10.40
CA TRP A 136 0.24 4.38 -10.96
C TRP A 136 -1.09 4.65 -10.26
N LYS A 137 -2.18 4.28 -10.92
CA LYS A 137 -3.54 4.32 -10.39
C LYS A 137 -4.31 3.09 -10.86
N LEU A 138 -5.25 2.63 -10.05
CA LEU A 138 -6.18 1.56 -10.38
C LEU A 138 -7.62 2.09 -10.31
N ASN A 139 -8.43 1.76 -11.32
CA ASN A 139 -9.86 2.01 -11.34
C ASN A 139 -10.58 0.75 -11.85
N GLY A 140 -11.23 0.02 -10.95
CA GLY A 140 -11.68 -1.34 -11.23
C GLY A 140 -10.49 -2.22 -11.61
N ASN A 141 -10.46 -2.70 -12.85
CA ASN A 141 -9.34 -3.47 -13.40
C ASN A 141 -8.43 -2.64 -14.33
N GLN A 142 -8.68 -1.35 -14.50
CA GLN A 142 -7.86 -0.49 -15.35
C GLN A 142 -6.69 0.08 -14.55
N VAL A 143 -5.48 -0.17 -15.01
CA VAL A 143 -4.22 0.31 -14.43
C VAL A 143 -3.67 1.42 -15.33
N ALA A 144 -3.60 2.63 -14.81
CA ALA A 144 -2.90 3.74 -15.46
C ALA A 144 -1.50 3.87 -14.86
N ILE A 145 -0.47 3.89 -15.70
CA ILE A 145 0.93 4.11 -15.30
C ILE A 145 1.40 5.43 -15.91
N GLU A 146 1.96 6.32 -15.10
CA GLU A 146 2.57 7.57 -15.53
C GLU A 146 4.09 7.46 -15.36
N TRP A 147 4.79 7.12 -16.44
CA TRP A 147 6.20 6.73 -16.44
C TRP A 147 7.14 7.86 -16.92
N GLY A 148 6.75 9.11 -16.65
CA GLY A 148 7.54 10.29 -17.01
C GLY A 148 7.92 10.32 -18.49
N LYS A 149 9.22 10.41 -18.79
CA LYS A 149 9.74 10.47 -20.17
C LYS A 149 9.47 9.21 -21.00
N TYR A 150 9.12 8.09 -20.36
CA TYR A 150 8.83 6.82 -21.04
C TYR A 150 7.34 6.69 -21.45
N GLY A 151 6.53 7.70 -21.13
CA GLY A 151 5.14 7.80 -21.53
C GLY A 151 4.15 7.33 -20.47
N SER A 152 2.88 7.34 -20.86
CA SER A 152 1.76 6.94 -20.00
C SER A 152 1.08 5.71 -20.59
N TYR A 153 0.80 4.70 -19.77
CA TYR A 153 0.29 3.42 -20.22
C TYR A 153 -1.05 3.12 -19.57
N ASP A 154 -1.95 2.53 -20.34
CA ASP A 154 -3.24 2.06 -19.85
C ASP A 154 -3.29 0.54 -20.06
N LEU A 155 -3.39 -0.20 -18.96
CA LEU A 155 -3.41 -1.66 -18.91
C LEU A 155 -4.71 -2.17 -18.28
N THR A 156 -5.13 -3.37 -18.66
CA THR A 156 -6.23 -4.09 -18.01
C THR A 156 -5.65 -5.26 -17.20
N LEU A 157 -5.99 -5.31 -15.92
CA LEU A 157 -5.62 -6.37 -14.98
C LEU A 157 -6.59 -7.55 -15.10
N GLU A 158 -6.03 -8.74 -15.24
CA GLU A 158 -6.73 -10.01 -15.22
C GLU A 158 -6.34 -10.76 -13.95
N VAL A 159 -7.26 -10.77 -12.98
CA VAL A 159 -7.08 -11.45 -11.69
C VAL A 159 -7.48 -12.91 -11.85
N ALA A 160 -6.51 -13.81 -11.74
CA ALA A 160 -6.75 -15.25 -11.75
C ALA A 160 -7.05 -15.78 -10.35
N ALA A 161 -7.68 -16.96 -10.26
CA ALA A 161 -7.93 -17.63 -8.98
C ALA A 161 -6.62 -17.97 -8.24
N ASP A 162 -5.60 -18.40 -8.99
CA ASP A 162 -4.22 -18.46 -8.53
C ASP A 162 -3.53 -17.14 -8.89
N ARG A 163 -3.14 -16.34 -7.87
CA ARG A 163 -2.50 -15.03 -8.06
C ARG A 163 -1.27 -15.13 -8.97
N ARG A 164 -0.53 -16.25 -8.95
CA ARG A 164 0.66 -16.47 -9.80
C ARG A 164 0.37 -16.53 -11.30
N GLN A 165 -0.90 -16.71 -11.68
CA GLN A 165 -1.34 -16.76 -13.07
C GLN A 165 -1.96 -15.44 -13.53
N SER A 166 -2.00 -14.42 -12.66
CA SER A 166 -2.58 -13.13 -13.00
C SER A 166 -1.69 -12.36 -13.98
N THR A 167 -2.33 -11.59 -14.87
CA THR A 167 -1.62 -10.79 -15.88
C THR A 167 -2.18 -9.36 -15.93
N ALA A 168 -1.43 -8.43 -16.51
CA ALA A 168 -1.98 -7.17 -16.96
C ALA A 168 -1.49 -6.85 -18.37
N SER A 169 -2.37 -6.43 -19.27
CA SER A 169 -2.00 -6.15 -20.66
C SER A 169 -2.58 -4.84 -21.15
N GLY A 170 -1.85 -4.14 -22.01
CA GLY A 170 -2.32 -2.88 -22.57
C GLY A 170 -1.25 -2.23 -23.42
N SER A 171 -1.23 -0.90 -23.49
CA SER A 171 -0.32 -0.19 -24.38
C SER A 171 -0.01 1.22 -23.90
N LEU A 172 0.97 1.84 -24.57
CA LEU A 172 1.17 3.28 -24.49
C LEU A 172 -0.13 3.99 -24.91
N ARG A 173 -0.58 4.96 -24.11
CA ARG A 173 -1.83 5.68 -24.31
C ARG A 173 -1.89 6.29 -25.70
N GLY A 174 -2.93 5.95 -26.46
CA GLY A 174 -3.11 6.39 -27.85
C GLY A 174 -2.27 5.65 -28.89
N HIS A 175 -1.44 4.67 -28.50
CA HIS A 175 -0.54 3.94 -29.38
C HIS A 175 -0.63 2.41 -29.16
N PRO A 176 -1.70 1.74 -29.63
CA PRO A 176 -1.95 0.31 -29.37
C PRO A 176 -0.85 -0.65 -29.84
N ALA A 177 -0.07 -0.26 -30.86
CA ALA A 177 1.04 -1.05 -31.36
C ALA A 177 2.24 -1.11 -30.39
N SER A 178 2.29 -0.22 -29.40
CA SER A 178 3.29 -0.20 -28.32
C SER A 178 2.70 -0.86 -27.07
N TRP A 179 2.54 -2.18 -27.12
CA TRP A 179 1.92 -3.02 -26.10
C TRP A 179 2.84 -3.31 -24.91
N ARG A 180 2.23 -3.59 -23.76
CA ARG A 180 2.90 -4.10 -22.56
C ARG A 180 2.11 -5.29 -22.04
N ARG A 181 2.82 -6.30 -21.56
CA ARG A 181 2.24 -7.43 -20.84
C ARG A 181 3.01 -7.65 -19.55
N LEU A 182 2.30 -7.79 -18.45
CA LEU A 182 2.85 -8.02 -17.14
C LEU A 182 2.42 -9.41 -16.67
N THR A 183 3.33 -10.14 -16.06
CA THR A 183 3.04 -11.38 -15.33
C THR A 183 3.42 -11.22 -13.87
N TYR A 184 2.52 -11.61 -12.97
CA TYR A 184 2.76 -11.48 -11.54
C TYR A 184 3.98 -12.30 -11.11
N GLU A 185 4.84 -11.72 -10.28
CA GLU A 185 5.96 -12.44 -9.66
C GLU A 185 5.63 -12.75 -8.20
N GLU A 186 5.49 -11.71 -7.39
CA GLU A 186 5.34 -11.83 -5.95
C GLU A 186 4.73 -10.57 -5.33
N ALA A 187 4.20 -10.73 -4.12
CA ALA A 187 3.85 -9.59 -3.29
C ALA A 187 5.10 -9.07 -2.60
N LEU A 188 5.30 -7.75 -2.62
CA LEU A 188 6.43 -7.07 -2.00
C LEU A 188 6.44 -7.30 -0.47
N PRO A 189 7.61 -7.19 0.18
CA PRO A 189 7.67 -7.09 1.64
C PRO A 189 6.98 -5.81 2.13
N ALA A 190 6.72 -5.71 3.43
CA ALA A 190 6.30 -4.44 4.03
C ALA A 190 7.32 -3.35 3.68
N TYR A 191 6.80 -2.18 3.28
CA TYR A 191 7.59 -1.08 2.74
C TYR A 191 8.69 -0.70 3.72
N VAL A 192 9.96 -0.85 3.33
CA VAL A 192 11.10 -0.30 4.07
C VAL A 192 11.46 1.01 3.37
N PHE A 193 11.31 2.14 4.04
CA PHE A 193 11.83 3.40 3.54
C PHE A 193 13.36 3.27 3.51
N LYS A 194 13.95 2.91 2.36
CA LYS A 194 15.37 3.15 2.17
C LYS A 194 15.51 4.66 2.07
N GLU A 195 15.98 5.29 3.14
CA GLU A 195 16.63 6.59 3.04
C GLU A 195 17.74 6.44 2.00
N ASN A 196 17.43 6.73 0.74
CA ASN A 196 18.42 7.30 -0.14
C ASN A 196 18.71 8.66 0.47
N SER A 197 19.63 8.66 1.42
CA SER A 197 20.46 9.82 1.69
C SER A 197 21.05 10.20 0.34
N CYS A 198 20.39 11.13 -0.33
CA CYS A 198 21.05 11.98 -1.30
C CYS A 198 22.14 12.69 -0.51
N GLY A 199 23.30 12.05 -0.41
CA GLY A 199 24.54 12.64 0.04
C GLY A 199 24.92 13.73 -0.94
N HIS A 200 24.24 14.87 -0.86
CA HIS A 200 24.80 16.13 -1.29
C HIS A 200 25.88 16.47 -0.27
N SER A 201 27.09 15.99 -0.53
CA SER A 201 28.29 16.63 -0.02
C SER A 201 28.27 18.07 -0.57
N HIS A 202 28.07 19.04 0.32
CA HIS A 202 28.44 20.41 0.09
C HIS A 202 29.96 20.57 0.00
#